data_AF-A0A3D1KCK7-F1
#
_entry.id   AF-A0A3D1KCK7-F1
#
_cell.length_a   1.000
_cell.length_b   1.000
_cell.length_c   1.000
_cell.angle_alpha   90.00
_cell.angle_beta   90.00
_cell.angle_gamma   90.00
#
_symmetry.space_group_name_H-M   'P 1'
#
loop_
_entity.id
_entity.type
_entity.pdbx_description
1 polymer ?
#
loop_
_entity_poly.entity_id
_entity_poly.type
_entity_poly.pdbx_seq_one_letter_code
_entity_poly.pdbx_strand_id
1 'polypeptide(L)'
;MITLRTDKKLEEALEKTAKEKGTTKSEIIRQSLAMYLSANATKNPYQIGESLFGAYGSGKGNLSEDSEKILKMKFRKNSRKNKDALNEGRN
;
A
#
# COMPACT_ATOMS: atom_id res chain seq x y z
N MET A 1 -18.10 -27.81 1.43
CA MET A 1 -17.84 -28.31 2.81
C MET A 1 -16.46 -28.94 2.80
N ILE A 2 -15.56 -28.53 3.69
CA ILE A 2 -14.22 -29.13 3.80
C ILE A 2 -14.26 -30.24 4.85
N THR A 3 -13.55 -31.34 4.60
CA THR A 3 -13.37 -32.41 5.59
C THR A 3 -11.98 -32.27 6.19
N LEU A 4 -11.90 -31.87 7.45
CA LEU A 4 -10.65 -31.70 8.18
C LEU A 4 -10.51 -32.80 9.23
N ARG A 5 -9.41 -33.55 9.20
CA ARG A 5 -9.06 -34.46 10.29
C ARG A 5 -8.42 -33.67 11.42
N THR A 6 -9.07 -33.63 12.56
CA THR A 6 -8.57 -33.06 13.81
C THR A 6 -8.11 -34.17 14.74
N ASP A 7 -7.13 -33.90 15.60
CA ASP A 7 -6.79 -34.81 16.68
C ASP A 7 -7.86 -34.75 17.80
N LYS A 8 -7.88 -35.78 18.65
CA LYS A 8 -8.88 -35.93 19.71
C LYS A 8 -8.88 -34.75 20.70
N LYS A 9 -7.69 -34.24 21.04
CA LYS A 9 -7.55 -33.14 22.02
C LYS A 9 -8.12 -31.84 21.47
N LEU A 10 -7.90 -31.56 20.17
CA LEU A 10 -8.47 -30.40 19.50
C LEU A 10 -10.00 -30.49 19.40
N GLU A 11 -10.54 -31.67 19.10
CA GLU A 11 -11.99 -31.88 19.02
C GLU A 11 -12.67 -31.66 20.39
N GLU A 12 -12.07 -32.18 21.47
CA GLU A 12 -12.56 -31.95 22.84
C GLU A 12 -12.53 -30.47 23.23
N ALA A 13 -11.47 -29.75 22.86
CA ALA A 13 -11.36 -28.31 23.11
C ALA A 13 -12.41 -27.50 22.32
N LEU A 14 -12.65 -27.85 21.05
CA LEU A 14 -13.69 -27.23 20.22
C LEU A 14 -15.09 -27.47 20.80
N GLU A 15 -15.39 -28.69 21.21
CA GLU A 15 -16.68 -29.07 21.82
C GLU A 15 -16.92 -28.29 23.13
N LYS A 16 -15.92 -28.20 24.00
CA LYS A 16 -16.01 -27.43 25.24
C LYS A 16 -16.26 -25.95 24.94
N THR A 17 -15.48 -25.35 24.04
CA THR A 17 -15.60 -23.94 23.67
C THR A 17 -16.95 -23.63 23.03
N ALA A 18 -17.47 -24.54 22.18
CA ALA A 18 -18.79 -24.42 21.56
C ALA A 18 -19.89 -24.34 22.61
N LYS A 19 -19.85 -25.23 23.60
CA LYS A 19 -20.80 -25.25 24.73
C LYS A 19 -20.73 -23.98 25.57
N GLU A 20 -19.52 -23.56 25.95
CA GLU A 20 -19.32 -22.36 26.77
C GLU A 20 -19.80 -21.09 26.06
N LYS A 21 -19.60 -20.99 24.75
CA LYS A 21 -20.00 -19.83 23.96
C LYS A 21 -21.43 -19.89 23.43
N GLY A 22 -22.12 -21.01 23.57
CA GLY A 22 -23.44 -21.22 22.95
C GLY A 22 -23.40 -21.16 21.42
N THR A 23 -22.30 -21.62 20.81
CA THR A 23 -22.10 -21.60 19.35
C THR A 23 -21.83 -23.00 18.82
N THR A 24 -21.73 -23.17 17.51
CA THR A 24 -21.36 -24.46 16.90
C THR A 24 -19.85 -24.55 16.68
N LYS A 25 -19.31 -25.78 16.64
CA LYS A 25 -17.90 -26.03 16.31
C LYS A 25 -17.51 -25.41 14.96
N SER A 26 -18.39 -25.54 13.97
CA SER A 26 -18.20 -24.98 12.64
C SER A 26 -18.16 -23.45 12.64
N GLU A 27 -18.92 -22.79 13.52
CA GLU A 27 -18.85 -21.34 13.71
C GLU A 27 -17.49 -20.91 14.27
N ILE A 28 -17.01 -21.60 15.32
CA ILE A 28 -15.70 -21.34 15.91
C ILE A 28 -14.58 -21.51 14.88
N ILE A 29 -14.63 -22.59 14.10
CA ILE A 29 -13.64 -22.86 13.05
C ILE A 29 -13.68 -21.75 11.99
N ARG A 30 -14.87 -21.32 11.55
CA ARG A 30 -15.02 -20.27 10.55
C ARG A 30 -14.44 -18.94 11.03
N GLN A 31 -14.75 -18.54 12.26
CA GLN A 31 -14.22 -17.31 12.85
C GLN A 31 -12.71 -17.39 13.02
N SER A 32 -12.19 -18.51 13.49
CA SER A 32 -10.75 -18.72 13.67
C SER A 32 -9.99 -18.63 12.35
N LEU A 33 -10.52 -19.24 11.29
CA LEU A 33 -9.95 -19.15 9.94
C LEU A 33 -10.02 -17.73 9.39
N ALA A 34 -11.14 -17.03 9.56
CA ALA A 34 -11.27 -15.65 9.12
C ALA A 34 -10.24 -14.74 9.80
N MET A 35 -10.08 -14.86 11.12
CA MET A 35 -9.08 -14.11 11.88
C MET A 35 -7.66 -14.45 11.44
N TYR A 36 -7.35 -15.73 11.25
CA TYR A 36 -6.02 -16.17 10.82
C TYR A 36 -5.68 -15.62 9.43
N LEU A 37 -6.63 -15.69 8.48
CA LEU A 37 -6.44 -15.17 7.13
C LEU A 37 -6.34 -13.64 7.13
N SER A 38 -7.11 -12.93 7.94
CA SER A 38 -7.00 -11.47 8.02
C SER A 38 -5.69 -11.01 8.64
N ALA A 39 -5.20 -11.73 9.67
CA ALA A 39 -3.94 -11.40 10.32
C ALA A 39 -2.72 -11.67 9.41
N ASN A 40 -2.82 -12.68 8.54
CA ASN A 40 -1.76 -13.06 7.60
C ASN A 40 -1.99 -12.50 6.19
N ALA A 41 -2.99 -11.65 5.98
CA ALA A 41 -3.21 -11.01 4.70
C ALA A 41 -2.00 -10.09 4.44
N THR A 42 -1.15 -10.48 3.50
CA THR A 42 -0.13 -9.60 2.96
C THR A 42 -0.85 -8.40 2.35
N LYS A 43 -0.56 -7.21 2.88
CA LYS A 43 -1.07 -5.97 2.30
C LYS A 43 -0.71 -5.96 0.82
N ASN A 44 -1.69 -5.71 -0.03
CA ASN A 44 -1.49 -5.48 -1.45
C ASN A 44 -0.42 -4.36 -1.62
N PRO A 45 0.50 -4.41 -2.60
CA PRO A 45 1.45 -3.33 -2.88
C PRO A 45 0.83 -1.92 -2.88
N TYR A 46 -0.39 -1.77 -3.37
CA TYR A 46 -1.20 -0.54 -3.29
C TYR A 46 -1.48 -0.11 -1.84
N GLN A 47 -1.93 -1.03 -0.98
CA GLN A 47 -2.20 -0.77 0.44
C GLN A 47 -0.92 -0.48 1.23
N ILE A 48 0.22 -1.03 0.80
CA ILE A 48 1.53 -0.69 1.39
C ILE A 48 1.93 0.74 1.02
N GLY A 49 1.68 1.14 -0.23
CA GLY A 49 2.02 2.47 -0.73
C GLY A 49 1.00 3.56 -0.40
N GLU A 50 -0.17 3.23 0.14
CA GLU A 50 -1.29 4.17 0.38
C GLU A 50 -0.87 5.40 1.19
N SER A 51 -0.05 5.22 2.23
CA SER A 51 0.47 6.34 3.04
C SER A 51 1.52 7.18 2.32
N LEU A 52 2.12 6.66 1.25
CA LEU A 52 3.14 7.34 0.44
C LEU A 52 2.53 8.05 -0.78
N PHE A 53 1.39 7.57 -1.27
CA PHE A 53 0.65 8.22 -2.36
C PHE A 53 0.00 9.51 -1.86
N GLY A 54 0.07 10.57 -2.66
CA GLY A 54 -0.59 11.86 -2.35
C GLY A 54 0.06 12.71 -1.25
N ALA A 55 1.01 12.17 -0.48
CA ALA A 55 1.78 12.93 0.51
C ALA A 55 2.59 14.08 -0.12
N TYR A 56 2.99 13.92 -1.38
CA TYR A 56 3.70 14.93 -2.16
C TYR A 56 3.05 15.07 -3.53
N GLY A 57 2.48 16.24 -3.78
CA GLY A 57 1.94 16.63 -5.07
C GLY A 57 2.70 17.84 -5.60
N SER A 58 3.14 17.79 -6.86
CA SER A 58 3.80 18.92 -7.52
C SER A 58 2.86 20.11 -7.80
N GLY A 59 1.56 19.96 -7.50
CA GLY A 59 0.49 20.91 -7.85
C GLY A 59 0.21 21.00 -9.36
N LYS A 60 0.93 20.23 -10.20
CA LYS A 60 0.84 20.28 -11.66
C LYS A 60 0.65 18.86 -12.20
N GLY A 61 -0.55 18.59 -12.71
CA GLY A 61 -0.90 17.29 -13.29
C GLY A 61 -0.16 16.98 -14.60
N ASN A 62 0.34 18.00 -15.29
CA ASN A 62 0.98 17.85 -16.60
C ASN A 62 2.49 17.62 -16.55
N LEU A 63 3.11 17.45 -15.37
CA LEU A 63 4.57 17.29 -15.29
C LEU A 63 5.08 16.03 -15.99
N SER A 64 4.28 14.96 -16.02
CA SER A 64 4.63 13.73 -16.72
C SER A 64 4.44 13.88 -18.23
N GLU A 65 3.27 14.39 -18.64
CA GLU A 65 2.86 14.53 -20.04
C GLU A 65 3.69 15.57 -20.80
N ASP A 66 4.00 16.72 -20.18
CA ASP A 66 4.77 17.80 -20.79
C ASP A 66 6.25 17.79 -20.36
N SER A 67 6.74 16.67 -19.82
CA SER A 67 8.09 16.54 -19.25
C SER A 67 9.19 17.07 -20.18
N GLU A 68 9.18 16.67 -21.46
CA GLU A 68 10.15 17.09 -22.47
C GLU A 68 10.14 18.61 -22.70
N LYS A 69 8.95 19.22 -22.83
CA LYS A 69 8.81 20.66 -23.04
C LYS A 69 9.29 21.45 -21.82
N ILE A 70 8.92 21.00 -20.62
CA ILE A 70 9.32 21.63 -19.36
C ILE A 70 10.84 21.59 -19.19
N LEU A 71 11.47 20.46 -19.50
CA LEU A 71 12.93 20.31 -19.43
C LEU A 71 13.64 21.22 -20.44
N LYS A 72 13.20 21.22 -21.72
CA LYS A 72 13.77 22.11 -22.75
C LYS A 72 13.67 23.59 -22.37
N MET A 73 12.56 24.01 -21.77
CA MET A 73 12.40 25.38 -21.25
C MET A 73 13.37 25.69 -20.11
N LYS A 74 13.54 24.78 -19.14
CA LYS A 74 14.49 24.95 -18.04
C LYS A 74 15.93 25.09 -18.55
N PHE A 75 16.35 24.24 -19.48
CA PHE A 75 17.69 24.32 -20.08
C PHE A 75 17.91 25.65 -20.80
N ARG A 76 16.97 26.10 -21.65
CA ARG A 76 17.06 27.40 -22.34
C ARG A 76 17.12 28.58 -21.37
N LYS A 77 16.35 28.55 -20.27
CA LYS A 77 16.35 29.61 -19.26
C LYS A 77 17.69 29.69 -18.52
N ASN A 78 18.28 28.54 -18.17
CA ASN A 78 19.60 28.50 -17.53
C ASN A 78 20.71 28.98 -18.48
N SER A 79 20.67 28.63 -19.76
CA SER A 79 21.64 29.11 -20.74
C SER A 79 21.54 30.62 -21.00
N ARG A 80 20.35 31.23 -20.89
CA ARG A 80 20.17 32.69 -20.99
C ARG A 80 20.72 33.41 -19.76
N LYS A 81 20.32 32.97 -18.55
CA LYS A 81 20.83 33.53 -17.29
C LYS A 81 22.36 33.50 -17.20
N ASN A 82 23.00 32.45 -17.69
CA ASN A 82 24.45 32.34 -17.70
C ASN A 82 25.10 33.34 -18.70
N LYS A 83 24.45 33.62 -19.83
CA LYS A 83 24.91 34.65 -20.79
C LYS A 83 24.76 36.06 -20.24
N ASP A 84 23.67 36.34 -19.53
CA ASP A 84 23.42 37.65 -18.92
C ASP A 84 24.44 37.92 -17.79
N ALA A 85 24.73 36.92 -16.95
CA ALA A 85 25.76 37.00 -15.91
C ALA A 85 27.20 37.16 -16.46
N LEU A 86 27.49 36.61 -17.65
CA LEU A 86 28.78 36.79 -18.34
C LEU A 86 28.95 38.18 -18.97
N ASN A 87 27.85 38.88 -19.25
CA ASN A 87 27.85 40.22 -19.84
C ASN A 87 27.90 41.33 -18.77
N GLU A 88 27.37 41.09 -17.57
CA GLU A 88 27.45 42.04 -16.44
C GLU A 88 28.85 42.14 -15.80
N GLY A 89 29.74 41.17 -16.03
CA GLY A 89 31.13 41.19 -15.56
C GLY A 89 32.16 41.74 -16.56
N ARG A 90 31.72 42.35 -17.68
CA ARG A 90 32.60 42.91 -18.74
C ARG A 90 32.44 44.41 -18.97
N ASN A 91 31.68 45.11 -18.13
CA ASN A 91 31.63 46.58 -18.13
C ASN A 91 32.47 47.14 -16.98
#